data_AF-A0A314Z6R9-F1
#
_entry.id   AF-A0A314Z6R9-F1
#
_cell.length_a   1.000
_cell.length_b   1.000
_cell.length_c   1.000
_cell.angle_alpha   90.00
_cell.angle_beta   90.00
_cell.angle_gamma   90.00
#
_symmetry.space_group_name_H-M   'P 1'
#
loop_
_entity.id
_entity.type
_entity.pdbx_description
1 polymer ?
#
loop_
_entity_poly.entity_id
_entity_poly.type
_entity_poly.pdbx_seq_one_letter_code
_entity_poly.pdbx_strand_id
1 'polypeptide(L)'
;MYDVALKPCLLHMLIRDHVPDNKHPFGSPLDLSKVVYTIKTHNLLRESVQDLTDQKLINNWRSAIDSLMELIASDIINVGWEFVCRGVTCQECSYECFLESYSRWFQKHLPHIQPTETSQFVKVASCASMSDVISRLGGSANVKRDGAAHAGKLIQQGIQPVL
;
A
#
# COMPACT_ATOMS: atom_id res chain seq x y z
N MET A 1 4.48 11.77 -23.18
CA MET A 1 4.54 10.45 -23.84
C MET A 1 5.48 9.57 -23.02
N TYR A 2 5.01 9.03 -21.90
CA TYR A 2 5.76 8.03 -21.13
C TYR A 2 5.36 6.67 -21.72
N ASP A 3 6.33 5.93 -22.24
CA ASP A 3 6.10 4.57 -22.70
C ASP A 3 5.65 3.74 -21.50
N VAL A 4 4.44 3.18 -21.60
CA VAL A 4 3.83 2.31 -20.58
C VAL A 4 4.77 1.17 -20.21
N ALA A 5 5.58 0.73 -21.17
CA ALA A 5 6.54 -0.35 -20.99
C ALA A 5 7.69 -0.03 -20.03
N LEU A 6 7.97 1.26 -19.78
CA LEU A 6 9.05 1.68 -18.87
C LEU A 6 8.61 1.78 -17.41
N LYS A 7 7.30 1.82 -17.13
CA LYS A 7 6.80 1.92 -15.75
C LYS A 7 7.27 0.77 -14.85
N PRO A 8 7.22 -0.51 -15.27
CA PRO A 8 7.71 -1.61 -14.44
C PRO A 8 9.20 -1.52 -14.17
N CYS A 9 10.00 -1.14 -15.17
CA CYS A 9 11.44 -0.94 -15.02
C CYS A 9 11.76 0.21 -14.06
N LEU A 10 11.03 1.33 -14.15
CA LEU A 10 11.20 2.45 -13.24
C LEU A 10 10.81 2.08 -11.81
N LEU A 11 9.72 1.31 -11.64
CA LEU A 11 9.30 0.82 -10.33
C LEU A 11 10.35 -0.12 -9.72
N HIS A 12 10.89 -1.05 -10.50
CA HIS A 12 11.99 -1.92 -10.06
C HIS A 12 13.26 -1.14 -9.69
N MET A 13 13.62 -0.12 -10.47
CA MET A 13 14.77 0.74 -10.18
C MET A 13 14.55 1.50 -8.87
N LEU A 14 13.38 2.13 -8.69
CA LEU A 14 13.03 2.85 -7.47
C LEU A 14 13.05 1.96 -6.23
N ILE A 15 12.55 0.73 -6.36
CA ILE A 15 12.64 -0.25 -5.27
C ILE A 15 14.12 -0.58 -5.04
N ARG A 16 14.84 -1.11 -6.01
CA ARG A 16 16.24 -1.52 -5.83
C ARG A 16 17.15 -0.42 -5.24
N ASP A 17 16.97 0.82 -5.67
CA ASP A 17 17.92 1.91 -5.37
C ASP A 17 17.54 2.73 -4.12
N HIS A 18 16.28 2.69 -3.68
CA HIS A 18 15.80 3.52 -2.58
C HIS A 18 15.02 2.78 -1.49
N VAL A 19 14.68 1.52 -1.72
CA VAL A 19 14.10 0.66 -0.70
C VAL A 19 15.22 -0.02 0.08
N PRO A 20 15.19 0.00 1.42
CA PRO A 20 16.13 -0.73 2.23
C PRO A 20 15.86 -2.24 2.19
N ASP A 21 16.91 -3.01 2.40
CA ASP A 21 16.81 -4.44 2.64
C ASP A 21 17.64 -4.83 3.88
N ASN A 22 17.71 -6.12 4.19
CA ASN A 22 18.53 -6.63 5.30
C ASN A 22 20.02 -6.25 5.21
N LYS A 23 20.50 -5.80 4.04
CA LYS A 23 21.89 -5.42 3.77
C LYS A 23 22.07 -3.90 3.67
N HIS A 24 21.01 -3.16 3.41
CA HIS A 24 20.99 -1.72 3.17
C HIS A 24 19.90 -1.08 4.04
N PRO A 25 20.20 -0.62 5.26
CA PRO A 25 19.21 0.10 6.07
C PRO A 25 18.79 1.41 5.38
N PHE A 26 17.62 1.93 5.74
CA PHE A 26 17.14 3.21 5.19
C PHE A 26 18.20 4.30 5.42
N GLY A 27 18.56 5.00 4.36
CA GLY A 27 19.43 6.18 4.44
C GLY A 27 18.74 7.34 5.15
N SER A 28 17.72 7.94 4.51
CA SER A 28 16.96 9.06 5.09
C SER A 28 15.45 9.02 4.80
N PRO A 29 14.61 9.65 5.66
CA PRO A 29 13.19 9.91 5.39
C PRO A 29 12.88 10.55 4.04
N LEU A 30 13.83 11.31 3.47
CA LEU A 30 13.67 12.01 2.19
C LEU A 30 13.73 11.06 0.99
N ASP A 31 14.37 9.90 1.13
CA ASP A 31 14.52 8.97 0.01
C ASP A 31 13.20 8.24 -0.26
N LEU A 32 12.44 7.92 0.78
CA LEU A 32 11.10 7.39 0.59
C LEU A 32 10.10 8.43 0.10
N SER A 33 10.20 9.70 0.54
CA SER A 33 9.32 10.74 0.01
C SER A 33 9.53 10.95 -1.49
N LYS A 34 10.78 10.83 -1.97
CA LYS A 34 11.08 10.77 -3.41
C LYS A 34 10.46 9.55 -4.07
N VAL A 35 10.54 8.36 -3.47
CA VAL A 35 9.89 7.14 -4.01
C VAL A 35 8.38 7.36 -4.14
N VAL A 36 7.72 7.81 -3.08
CA VAL A 36 6.27 8.09 -3.07
C VAL A 36 5.90 9.16 -4.10
N TYR A 37 6.66 10.26 -4.15
CA TYR A 37 6.46 11.33 -5.12
C TYR A 37 6.59 10.81 -6.56
N THR A 38 7.60 9.97 -6.82
CA THR A 38 7.85 9.41 -8.16
C THR A 38 6.77 8.41 -8.56
N ILE A 39 6.32 7.56 -7.62
CA ILE A 39 5.19 6.65 -7.83
C ILE A 39 3.93 7.42 -8.24
N LYS A 40 3.58 8.48 -7.50
CA LYS A 40 2.39 9.30 -7.78
C LYS A 40 2.52 10.08 -9.08
N THR A 41 3.65 10.78 -9.26
CA THR A 41 3.88 11.65 -10.43
C THR A 41 3.83 10.87 -11.74
N HIS A 42 4.40 9.65 -11.76
CA HIS A 42 4.44 8.82 -12.96
C HIS A 42 3.35 7.75 -13.03
N ASN A 43 2.43 7.72 -12.07
CA ASN A 43 1.34 6.74 -11.99
C ASN A 43 1.87 5.30 -12.16
N LEU A 44 2.94 4.96 -11.43
CA LEU A 44 3.68 3.71 -11.63
C LEU A 44 2.88 2.47 -11.22
N LEU A 45 1.99 2.64 -10.26
CA LEU A 45 1.07 1.60 -9.78
C LEU A 45 -0.27 1.62 -10.52
N ARG A 46 -0.48 2.57 -11.44
CA ARG A 46 -1.73 2.63 -12.22
C ARG A 46 -1.54 1.85 -13.53
N GLU A 47 -2.27 0.76 -13.67
CA GLU A 47 -2.40 0.05 -14.95
C GLU A 47 -2.96 1.03 -15.99
N SER A 48 -2.21 1.27 -17.07
CA SER A 48 -2.79 1.85 -18.27
C SER A 48 -3.32 0.70 -19.12
N VAL A 49 -4.61 0.46 -18.98
CA VAL A 49 -5.36 -0.66 -19.58
C VAL A 49 -5.39 -0.62 -21.12
N GLN A 50 -4.79 0.39 -21.77
CA GLN A 50 -5.03 0.63 -23.18
C GLN A 50 -4.28 -0.29 -24.17
N ASP A 51 -3.22 -1.01 -23.77
CA ASP A 51 -2.46 -1.89 -24.69
C ASP A 51 -1.90 -3.16 -24.00
N LEU A 52 -2.76 -3.91 -23.31
CA LEU A 52 -2.40 -5.14 -22.59
C LEU A 52 -2.37 -6.38 -23.50
N THR A 53 -1.55 -6.37 -24.55
CA THR A 53 -1.25 -7.61 -25.32
C THR A 53 0.03 -8.31 -24.86
N ASP A 54 0.88 -7.66 -24.05
CA ASP A 54 2.13 -8.26 -23.57
C ASP A 54 2.02 -8.81 -22.15
N GLN A 55 1.70 -10.11 -22.06
CA GLN A 55 1.60 -10.86 -20.81
C GLN A 55 2.89 -10.80 -19.96
N LYS A 56 4.06 -10.65 -20.59
CA LYS A 56 5.35 -10.55 -19.88
C LYS A 56 5.43 -9.25 -19.10
N LEU A 57 4.91 -8.16 -19.67
CA LEU A 57 4.91 -6.83 -19.06
C LEU A 57 4.00 -6.79 -17.83
N ILE A 58 2.84 -7.43 -17.92
CA ILE A 58 1.89 -7.61 -16.80
C ILE A 58 2.55 -8.38 -15.66
N ASN A 59 3.21 -9.51 -15.97
CA ASN A 59 3.84 -10.34 -14.96
C ASN A 59 5.00 -9.61 -14.25
N ASN A 60 5.83 -8.90 -15.00
CA ASN A 60 6.92 -8.09 -14.43
C ASN A 60 6.38 -6.98 -13.53
N TRP A 61 5.30 -6.32 -13.96
CA TRP A 61 4.66 -5.27 -13.20
C TRP A 61 4.02 -5.80 -11.91
N ARG A 62 3.30 -6.92 -11.99
CA ARG A 62 2.73 -7.61 -10.82
C ARG A 62 3.84 -8.03 -9.86
N SER A 63 4.94 -8.59 -10.36
CA SER A 63 6.10 -8.95 -9.53
C SER A 63 6.73 -7.74 -8.83
N ALA A 64 6.80 -6.57 -9.49
CA ALA A 64 7.30 -5.34 -8.87
C ALA A 64 6.38 -4.84 -7.76
N ILE A 65 5.06 -4.94 -7.97
CA ILE A 65 4.06 -4.64 -6.93
C ILE A 65 4.21 -5.64 -5.78
N ASP A 66 4.25 -6.93 -6.06
CA ASP A 66 4.40 -7.96 -5.03
C ASP A 66 5.67 -7.75 -4.20
N SER A 67 6.79 -7.41 -4.85
CA SER A 67 8.05 -7.05 -4.17
C SER A 67 7.89 -5.83 -3.26
N LEU A 68 7.18 -4.79 -3.73
CA LEU A 68 6.83 -3.63 -2.91
C LEU A 68 5.92 -4.04 -1.75
N MET A 69 4.98 -4.96 -1.95
CA MET A 69 4.05 -5.43 -0.91
C MET A 69 4.71 -6.31 0.14
N GLU A 70 5.60 -7.21 -0.26
CA GLU A 70 6.42 -8.05 0.61
C GLU A 70 7.35 -7.19 1.46
N LEU A 71 7.95 -6.19 0.84
CA LEU A 71 8.78 -5.22 1.53
C LEU A 71 7.98 -4.41 2.55
N ILE A 72 6.84 -3.83 2.15
CA ILE A 72 5.91 -3.16 3.06
C ILE A 72 5.54 -4.10 4.21
N ALA A 73 5.43 -5.40 3.93
CA ALA A 73 5.12 -6.40 4.93
C ALA A 73 6.30 -6.79 5.85
N SER A 74 7.54 -6.39 5.54
CA SER A 74 8.73 -6.78 6.28
C SER A 74 8.97 -5.90 7.52
N ASP A 75 9.43 -6.50 8.62
CA ASP A 75 9.77 -5.81 9.88
C ASP A 75 11.01 -4.89 9.76
N ILE A 76 11.64 -4.85 8.57
CA ILE A 76 12.82 -4.04 8.25
C ILE A 76 12.44 -2.57 8.09
N ILE A 77 11.22 -2.30 7.63
CA ILE A 77 10.69 -0.95 7.49
C ILE A 77 10.22 -0.46 8.85
N ASN A 78 10.75 0.68 9.31
CA ASN A 78 10.26 1.35 10.51
C ASN A 78 8.73 1.46 10.42
N VAL A 79 8.03 0.89 11.41
CA VAL A 79 6.59 0.56 11.41
C VAL A 79 5.73 1.67 10.78
N GLY A 80 6.01 2.95 11.06
CA GLY A 80 5.28 4.10 10.49
C GLY A 80 5.29 4.23 8.96
N TRP A 81 6.28 3.65 8.28
CA TRP A 81 6.52 3.80 6.84
C TRP A 81 5.89 2.70 5.99
N GLU A 82 5.64 1.53 6.59
CA GLU A 82 4.80 0.48 6.02
C GLU A 82 3.41 1.04 5.66
N PHE A 83 2.84 1.89 6.52
CA PHE A 83 1.52 2.49 6.29
C PHE A 83 1.50 3.50 5.15
N VAL A 84 2.54 4.35 5.03
CA VAL A 84 2.62 5.36 3.97
C VAL A 84 2.71 4.69 2.61
N CYS A 85 3.60 3.70 2.47
CA CYS A 85 3.73 2.95 1.23
C CYS A 85 2.44 2.18 0.90
N ARG A 86 1.77 1.60 1.90
CA ARG A 86 0.52 0.86 1.68
C ARG A 86 -0.65 1.76 1.32
N GLY A 87 -0.75 2.96 1.90
CA GLY A 87 -1.75 3.98 1.51
C GLY A 87 -1.54 4.42 0.06
N VAL A 88 -0.29 4.64 -0.34
CA VAL A 88 0.07 4.96 -1.73
C VAL A 88 -0.28 3.80 -2.66
N THR A 89 0.02 2.55 -2.29
CA THR A 89 -0.40 1.40 -3.09
C THR A 89 -1.92 1.28 -3.16
N CYS A 90 -2.62 1.48 -2.04
CA CYS A 90 -4.08 1.43 -1.98
C CYS A 90 -4.75 2.54 -2.80
N GLN A 91 -4.12 3.71 -2.98
CA GLN A 91 -4.67 4.78 -3.81
C GLN A 91 -4.35 4.57 -5.30
N GLU A 92 -3.15 4.07 -5.59
CA GLU A 92 -2.59 4.11 -6.94
C GLU A 92 -2.70 2.77 -7.68
N CYS A 93 -2.82 1.62 -7.00
CA CYS A 93 -2.90 0.31 -7.66
C CYS A 93 -4.16 0.15 -8.52
N SER A 94 -4.17 -0.80 -9.47
CA SER A 94 -5.39 -1.12 -10.21
C SER A 94 -6.50 -1.64 -9.29
N TYR A 95 -7.74 -1.58 -9.76
CA TYR A 95 -8.86 -2.07 -8.97
C TYR A 95 -8.82 -3.59 -8.77
N GLU A 96 -8.30 -4.35 -9.75
CA GLU A 96 -8.13 -5.80 -9.66
C GLU A 96 -7.09 -6.17 -8.58
N CYS A 97 -5.89 -5.59 -8.64
CA CYS A 97 -4.85 -5.81 -7.63
C CYS A 97 -5.30 -5.37 -6.22
N PHE A 98 -6.09 -4.29 -6.14
CA PHE A 98 -6.70 -3.85 -4.89
C PHE A 98 -7.60 -4.93 -4.30
N LEU A 99 -8.50 -5.51 -5.11
CA LEU A 99 -9.44 -6.54 -4.65
C LEU A 99 -8.77 -7.82 -4.18
N GLU A 100 -7.65 -8.21 -4.78
CA GLU A 100 -6.89 -9.40 -4.36
C GLU A 100 -6.21 -9.23 -3.00
N SER A 101 -5.96 -7.98 -2.58
CA SER A 101 -5.00 -7.69 -1.53
C SER A 101 -5.59 -6.95 -0.31
N TYR A 102 -6.70 -6.22 -0.45
CA TYR A 102 -7.24 -5.35 0.62
C TYR A 102 -7.53 -6.09 1.93
N SER A 103 -8.04 -7.33 1.85
CA SER A 103 -8.40 -8.12 3.04
C SER A 103 -7.16 -8.47 3.87
N ARG A 104 -6.06 -8.87 3.21
CA ARG A 104 -4.78 -9.13 3.88
C ARG A 104 -4.23 -7.86 4.52
N TRP A 105 -4.36 -6.72 3.83
CA TRP A 105 -3.90 -5.43 4.35
C TRP A 105 -4.64 -5.02 5.61
N PHE A 106 -5.96 -5.17 5.60
CA PHE A 106 -6.79 -4.83 6.76
C PHE A 106 -6.43 -5.71 7.97
N GLN A 107 -6.28 -7.02 7.76
CA GLN A 107 -5.93 -7.95 8.84
C GLN A 107 -4.56 -7.65 9.45
N LYS A 108 -3.58 -7.24 8.64
CA LYS A 108 -2.24 -6.89 9.13
C LYS A 108 -2.24 -5.58 9.94
N HIS A 109 -3.06 -4.61 9.56
CA HIS A 109 -3.09 -3.29 10.22
C HIS A 109 -3.90 -3.25 11.51
N LEU A 110 -4.89 -4.12 11.63
CA LEU A 110 -5.83 -4.11 12.76
C LEU A 110 -5.17 -4.24 14.14
N PRO A 111 -4.15 -5.10 14.34
CA PRO A 111 -3.45 -5.20 15.62
C PRO A 111 -2.70 -3.92 16.03
N HIS A 112 -2.23 -3.10 15.08
CA HIS A 112 -1.49 -1.87 15.38
C HIS A 112 -2.36 -0.75 15.95
N ILE A 113 -3.68 -0.85 15.77
CA ILE A 113 -4.65 0.13 16.27
C ILE A 113 -5.07 -0.19 17.72
N GLN A 114 -4.81 -1.41 18.18
CA GLN A 114 -5.16 -1.86 19.52
C GLN A 114 -4.28 -1.23 20.63
N PRO A 115 -4.66 -1.37 21.92
CA PRO A 115 -4.01 -0.66 23.04
C PRO A 115 -2.57 -1.10 23.34
N THR A 116 -2.09 -2.21 22.80
CA THR A 116 -0.82 -2.83 23.17
C THR A 116 0.37 -2.17 22.48
N GLU A 117 1.13 -1.38 23.25
CA GLU A 117 2.54 -0.98 23.06
C GLU A 117 2.93 -0.23 21.76
N THR A 118 1.97 0.00 20.86
CA THR A 118 2.22 0.62 19.57
C THR A 118 2.30 2.13 19.69
N SER A 119 3.31 2.74 19.07
CA SER A 119 3.50 4.21 19.11
C SER A 119 2.29 4.96 18.54
N GLN A 120 2.01 6.17 19.06
CA GLN A 120 0.89 7.00 18.59
C GLN A 120 0.99 7.33 17.10
N PHE A 121 2.20 7.54 16.59
CA PHE A 121 2.44 7.78 15.17
C PHE A 121 1.99 6.58 14.31
N VAL A 122 2.37 5.37 14.72
CA VAL A 122 1.98 4.12 14.05
C VAL A 122 0.47 3.95 14.07
N LYS A 123 -0.21 4.27 15.19
CA LYS A 123 -1.67 4.23 15.28
C LYS A 123 -2.34 5.16 14.28
N VAL A 124 -1.89 6.42 14.22
CA VAL A 124 -2.42 7.42 13.28
C VAL A 124 -2.19 6.99 11.83
N ALA A 125 -0.98 6.51 11.51
CA ALA A 125 -0.65 6.03 10.18
C ALA A 125 -1.47 4.78 9.77
N SER A 126 -1.71 3.86 10.72
CA SER A 126 -2.60 2.71 10.55
C SER A 126 -4.02 3.14 10.23
N CYS A 127 -4.58 4.05 11.02
CA CYS A 127 -5.92 4.59 10.80
C CYS A 127 -6.05 5.29 9.45
N ALA A 128 -5.06 6.09 9.05
CA ALA A 128 -5.04 6.75 7.74
C ALA A 128 -5.05 5.72 6.60
N SER A 129 -4.17 4.71 6.66
CA SER A 129 -4.12 3.64 5.65
C SER A 129 -5.43 2.84 5.59
N MET A 130 -6.08 2.57 6.73
CA MET A 130 -7.38 1.88 6.75
C MET A 130 -8.51 2.74 6.19
N SER A 131 -8.48 4.05 6.45
CA SER A 131 -9.43 5.01 5.88
C SER A 131 -9.35 5.02 4.35
N ASP A 132 -8.15 4.99 3.78
CA ASP A 132 -7.95 4.87 2.32
C ASP A 132 -8.58 3.59 1.76
N VAL A 133 -8.36 2.44 2.43
CA VAL A 133 -8.94 1.15 2.04
C VAL A 133 -10.47 1.19 2.09
N ILE A 134 -11.05 1.65 3.20
CA ILE A 134 -12.51 1.70 3.38
C ILE A 134 -13.15 2.66 2.36
N SER A 135 -12.53 3.83 2.14
CA SER A 135 -12.99 4.81 1.15
C SER A 135 -13.01 4.21 -0.25
N ARG A 136 -11.96 3.46 -0.61
CA ARG A 136 -11.87 2.78 -1.90
C ARG A 136 -12.88 1.64 -2.05
N LEU A 137 -13.12 0.84 -0.99
CA LEU A 137 -14.19 -0.18 -0.97
C LEU A 137 -15.58 0.44 -1.12
N GLY A 138 -15.81 1.60 -0.50
CA GLY A 138 -17.08 2.33 -0.59
C GLY A 138 -17.43 2.82 -2.00
N GLY A 139 -16.43 3.02 -2.86
CA GLY A 139 -16.59 3.42 -4.25
C GLY A 139 -17.10 2.32 -5.19
N SER A 140 -17.25 1.08 -4.73
CA SER A 140 -17.66 -0.06 -5.56
C SER A 140 -18.83 -0.83 -4.98
N ALA A 141 -19.87 -1.05 -5.80
CA ALA A 141 -21.08 -1.76 -5.38
C ALA A 141 -20.81 -3.21 -4.95
N ASN A 142 -19.82 -3.88 -5.57
CA ASN A 142 -19.55 -5.31 -5.35
C ASN A 142 -18.87 -5.61 -4.01
N VAL A 143 -18.14 -4.65 -3.44
CA VAL A 143 -17.36 -4.82 -2.20
C VAL A 143 -17.75 -3.85 -1.08
N LYS A 144 -18.82 -3.07 -1.30
CA LYS A 144 -19.36 -2.13 -0.30
C LYS A 144 -19.72 -2.82 1.02
N ARG A 145 -20.23 -4.06 0.96
CA ARG A 145 -20.58 -4.86 2.15
C ARG A 145 -19.33 -5.19 2.98
N ASP A 146 -18.23 -5.52 2.32
CA ASP A 146 -16.97 -5.82 2.98
C ASP A 146 -16.38 -4.55 3.59
N GLY A 147 -16.43 -3.43 2.87
CA GLY A 147 -16.06 -2.12 3.41
C GLY A 147 -16.82 -1.77 4.69
N ALA A 148 -18.14 -1.97 4.71
CA ALA A 148 -18.96 -1.76 5.90
C ALA A 148 -18.58 -2.70 7.06
N ALA A 149 -18.32 -3.98 6.78
CA ALA A 149 -17.88 -4.95 7.79
C ALA A 149 -16.50 -4.59 8.37
N HIS A 150 -15.58 -4.11 7.53
CA HIS A 150 -14.24 -3.70 7.93
C HIS A 150 -14.28 -2.40 8.77
N ALA A 151 -15.10 -1.42 8.36
CA ALA A 151 -15.36 -0.22 9.15
C ALA A 151 -15.96 -0.55 10.52
N GLY A 152 -16.91 -1.49 10.59
CA GLY A 152 -17.49 -1.95 11.86
C GLY A 152 -16.45 -2.57 12.79
N LYS A 153 -15.55 -3.42 12.28
CA LYS A 153 -14.44 -3.99 13.05
C LYS A 153 -13.48 -2.92 13.57
N LEU A 154 -13.18 -1.91 12.75
CA LEU A 154 -12.31 -0.80 13.15
C LEU A 154 -12.93 0.03 14.28
N ILE A 155 -14.21 0.35 14.19
CA ILE A 155 -14.94 1.06 15.26
C ILE A 155 -14.91 0.24 16.55
N GLN A 156 -15.18 -1.06 16.48
CA GLN A 156 -15.19 -1.93 17.64
C GLN A 156 -13.82 -2.01 18.35
N GLN A 157 -12.72 -1.92 17.61
CA GLN A 157 -11.37 -2.12 18.14
C GLN A 157 -10.59 -0.83 18.42
N GLY A 158 -10.85 0.25 17.68
CA GLY A 158 -10.18 1.54 17.83
C GLY A 158 -10.96 2.58 18.63
N ILE A 159 -12.29 2.40 18.75
CA ILE A 159 -13.17 3.25 19.54
C ILE A 159 -13.75 2.38 20.67
N GLN A 160 -12.92 2.03 21.66
CA GLN A 160 -13.51 1.56 22.91
C GLN A 160 -14.36 2.71 23.49
N PRO A 161 -15.62 2.48 23.89
CA PRO A 161 -16.29 3.41 24.77
C PRO A 161 -15.49 3.42 26.07
N VAL A 162 -14.98 4.61 26.44
CA VAL A 162 -14.58 4.85 27.82
C VAL A 162 -15.86 4.71 28.64
N LEU A 163 -16.03 3.55 29.27
CA LEU A 163 -17.01 3.31 30.34
C LEU A 163 -16.30 3.43 31.67
#